data_AF-A0A2V9VE88-F1
#
_entry.id   AF-A0A2V9VE88-F1
#
_cell.length_a   1.000
_cell.length_b   1.000
_cell.length_c   1.000
_cell.angle_alpha   90.00
_cell.angle_beta   90.00
_cell.angle_gamma   90.00
#
_symmetry.space_group_name_H-M   'P 1'
#
loop_
_entity.id
_entity.type
_entity.pdbx_description
1 polymer ?
#
loop_
_entity_poly.entity_id
_entity_poly.type
_entity_poly.pdbx_seq_one_letter_code
_entity_poly.pdbx_strand_id
1 'polypeptide(L)'
;MSDKQRPYIFYDVVVSICSTCYQKIEGKTIFQDGKVYLLKRCSEHDSERVLIADDIDYYRRSRELFIKPPEMPLVYNTPVKWGCPYDCGLCTDHEQHSCLTLVEICDYCNLRCPVCYASSGPERQQFRDPALIESMLDAVVRNEGQPDVVQLSGGEPTEHPDFFKIMEMAKARPIRHLMVNTNGVPIAQDEAFVRRLATYAEDFEVYLQFDSFERDALMELRGADLRRVRQDALENLNRYNISTNLVVTLKKGLNDHELGKIIDFALTQPCVRGVTFQPI
;
A
#
# COMPACT_ATOMS: atom_id res chain seq x y z
N MET A 1 -24.98 -30.96 -22.00
CA MET A 1 -24.55 -31.31 -20.63
C MET A 1 -25.69 -32.06 -19.99
N SER A 2 -25.47 -33.21 -19.34
CA SER A 2 -26.55 -33.86 -18.59
C SER A 2 -26.90 -32.99 -17.38
N ASP A 3 -28.16 -32.97 -16.94
CA ASP A 3 -28.61 -32.21 -15.75
C ASP A 3 -27.85 -32.56 -14.46
N LYS A 4 -27.01 -33.60 -14.48
CA LYS A 4 -26.19 -34.03 -13.35
C LYS A 4 -24.82 -33.35 -13.28
N GLN A 5 -24.35 -32.69 -14.34
CA GLN A 5 -23.04 -32.03 -14.37
C GLN A 5 -23.15 -30.53 -14.11
N ARG A 6 -22.29 -30.00 -13.23
CA ARG A 6 -22.16 -28.55 -13.05
C ARG A 6 -21.40 -27.95 -14.25
N PRO A 7 -21.73 -26.71 -14.67
CA PRO A 7 -21.09 -26.06 -15.81
C PRO A 7 -19.73 -25.42 -15.44
N TYR A 8 -19.00 -26.00 -14.48
CA TYR A 8 -17.72 -25.49 -13.98
C TYR A 8 -16.90 -26.63 -13.35
N ILE A 9 -15.59 -26.43 -13.25
CA ILE A 9 -14.69 -27.32 -12.52
C ILE A 9 -14.58 -26.83 -11.08
N PHE A 10 -14.77 -27.73 -10.11
CA PHE A 10 -14.46 -27.46 -8.71
C PHE A 10 -12.95 -27.59 -8.50
N TYR A 11 -12.29 -26.55 -7.98
CA TYR A 11 -10.85 -26.55 -7.74
C TYR A 11 -10.52 -26.83 -6.27
N ASP A 12 -11.07 -26.05 -5.34
CA ASP A 12 -10.78 -26.20 -3.91
C ASP A 12 -11.87 -25.56 -3.01
N VAL A 13 -11.85 -25.90 -1.72
CA VAL A 13 -12.58 -25.20 -0.65
C VAL A 13 -11.68 -24.12 -0.06
N VAL A 14 -12.24 -22.97 0.28
CA VAL A 14 -11.49 -21.86 0.87
C VAL A 14 -12.28 -21.19 1.99
N VAL A 15 -11.59 -20.60 2.95
CA VAL A 15 -12.20 -19.71 3.95
C VAL A 15 -12.37 -18.31 3.35
N SER A 16 -13.52 -17.69 3.56
CA SER A 16 -13.80 -16.31 3.13
C SER A 16 -14.65 -15.58 4.17
N ILE A 17 -15.10 -14.37 3.82
CA ILE A 17 -16.04 -13.58 4.61
C ILE A 17 -17.25 -13.17 3.76
N CYS A 18 -18.42 -13.07 4.41
CA CYS A 18 -19.59 -12.44 3.80
C CYS A 18 -19.29 -10.95 3.55
N SER A 19 -19.61 -10.43 2.36
CA SER A 19 -19.35 -9.00 2.06
C SER A 19 -20.27 -8.04 2.82
N THR A 20 -21.32 -8.55 3.48
CA THR A 20 -22.31 -7.73 4.19
C THR A 20 -22.09 -7.75 5.71
N CYS A 21 -22.07 -8.93 6.32
CA CYS A 21 -21.91 -9.06 7.78
C CYS A 21 -20.48 -9.38 8.24
N TYR A 22 -19.54 -9.59 7.30
CA TYR A 22 -18.13 -9.91 7.58
C TYR A 22 -17.90 -11.18 8.42
N GLN A 23 -18.94 -12.02 8.57
CA GLN A 23 -18.79 -13.31 9.22
C GLN A 23 -17.93 -14.25 8.35
N LYS A 24 -17.07 -15.02 8.99
CA LYS A 24 -16.27 -16.10 8.40
C LYS A 24 -17.21 -17.17 7.83
N ILE A 25 -17.02 -17.51 6.57
CA ILE A 25 -17.81 -18.49 5.83
C ILE A 25 -16.90 -19.38 4.99
N GLU A 26 -17.40 -20.57 4.63
CA GLU A 26 -16.75 -21.41 3.62
C GLU A 26 -17.15 -20.96 2.21
N GLY A 27 -16.18 -21.00 1.31
CA GLY A 27 -16.35 -20.73 -0.10
C GLY A 27 -15.75 -21.85 -0.95
N LYS A 28 -16.01 -21.78 -2.26
CA LYS A 28 -15.45 -22.70 -3.25
C LYS A 28 -14.79 -21.92 -4.35
N THR A 29 -13.57 -22.30 -4.68
CA THR A 29 -12.91 -21.82 -5.89
C THR A 29 -13.31 -22.72 -7.05
N ILE A 30 -13.82 -22.11 -8.12
CA ILE A 30 -14.25 -22.82 -9.34
C ILE A 30 -13.59 -22.21 -10.58
N PHE A 31 -13.42 -23.04 -11.60
CA PHE A 31 -13.02 -22.59 -12.93
C PHE A 31 -14.20 -22.67 -13.89
N GLN A 32 -14.49 -21.54 -14.53
CA GLN A 32 -15.61 -21.42 -15.46
C GLN A 32 -15.28 -20.37 -16.52
N ASP A 33 -15.52 -20.70 -17.80
CA ASP A 33 -15.36 -19.79 -18.94
C ASP A 33 -13.98 -19.10 -18.98
N GLY A 34 -12.90 -19.86 -18.73
CA GLY A 34 -11.53 -19.35 -18.72
C GLY A 34 -11.13 -18.56 -17.47
N LYS A 35 -12.03 -18.37 -16.51
CA LYS A 35 -11.84 -17.52 -15.34
C LYS A 35 -11.96 -18.29 -14.03
N VAL A 36 -11.47 -17.70 -12.95
CA VAL A 36 -11.54 -18.23 -11.59
C VAL A 36 -12.52 -17.44 -10.76
N TYR A 37 -13.50 -18.14 -10.19
CA TYR A 37 -14.51 -17.53 -9.32
C TYR A 37 -14.48 -18.12 -7.92
N LEU A 38 -14.66 -17.25 -6.94
CA LEU A 38 -14.99 -17.61 -5.56
C LEU A 38 -16.50 -17.58 -5.38
N LEU A 39 -17.09 -18.75 -5.10
CA LEU A 39 -18.48 -18.88 -4.71
C LEU A 39 -18.57 -18.87 -3.19
N LYS A 40 -19.35 -17.95 -2.63
CA LYS A 40 -19.54 -17.78 -1.19
C LYS A 40 -21.00 -17.98 -0.83
N ARG A 41 -21.27 -18.55 0.34
CA ARG A 41 -22.64 -18.68 0.87
C ARG A 41 -22.67 -18.28 2.34
N CYS A 42 -23.41 -17.21 2.64
CA CYS A 42 -23.74 -16.82 4.00
C CYS A 42 -25.03 -17.55 4.45
N SER A 43 -25.17 -17.80 5.75
CA SER A 43 -26.42 -18.33 6.32
C SER A 43 -27.53 -17.28 6.39
N GLU A 44 -27.16 -16.00 6.43
CA GLU A 44 -28.08 -14.86 6.61
C GLU A 44 -28.26 -14.02 5.34
N HIS A 45 -27.27 -14.03 4.44
CA HIS A 45 -27.23 -13.21 3.22
C HIS A 45 -27.14 -14.07 1.96
N ASP A 46 -27.37 -13.44 0.81
CA ASP A 46 -27.34 -14.10 -0.49
C ASP A 46 -26.00 -14.75 -0.83
N SER A 47 -26.05 -15.72 -1.74
CA SER A 47 -24.84 -16.32 -2.28
C SER A 47 -24.14 -15.33 -3.21
N GLU A 48 -22.82 -15.25 -3.08
CA GLU A 48 -22.00 -14.32 -3.86
C GLU A 48 -21.11 -15.11 -4.83
N ARG A 49 -20.87 -14.51 -6.00
CA ARG A 49 -19.90 -15.00 -6.99
C ARG A 49 -18.93 -13.87 -7.28
N VAL A 50 -17.66 -14.07 -6.93
CA VAL A 50 -16.60 -13.06 -7.05
C VAL A 50 -15.57 -13.54 -8.06
N LEU A 51 -15.22 -12.71 -9.03
CA LEU A 51 -14.08 -12.97 -9.92
C LEU A 51 -12.79 -12.76 -9.13
N ILE A 52 -11.93 -13.77 -9.05
CA ILE A 52 -10.65 -13.68 -8.31
C ILE A 52 -9.42 -13.80 -9.22
N ALA A 53 -9.58 -14.34 -10.43
CA ALA A 53 -8.60 -14.26 -11.51
C ALA A 53 -9.28 -14.41 -12.87
N ASP A 54 -8.76 -13.75 -13.89
CA ASP A 54 -9.24 -13.81 -15.26
C ASP A 54 -8.48 -14.83 -16.13
N ASP A 55 -7.42 -15.45 -15.58
CA ASP A 55 -6.62 -16.49 -16.20
C ASP A 55 -6.44 -17.67 -15.21
N ILE A 56 -6.97 -18.84 -15.59
CA ILE A 56 -6.89 -20.09 -14.80
C ILE A 56 -5.45 -20.60 -14.67
N ASP A 57 -4.66 -20.54 -15.73
CA ASP A 57 -3.30 -21.08 -15.73
C ASP A 57 -2.38 -20.21 -14.88
N TYR A 58 -2.51 -18.89 -14.96
CA TYR A 58 -1.82 -17.98 -14.06
C TYR A 58 -2.18 -18.24 -12.59
N TYR A 59 -3.48 -18.38 -12.28
CA TYR A 59 -3.93 -18.67 -10.91
C TYR A 59 -3.32 -19.98 -10.36
N ARG A 60 -3.28 -21.04 -11.18
CA ARG A 60 -2.63 -22.31 -10.81
C ARG A 60 -1.14 -22.13 -10.55
N ARG A 61 -0.41 -21.47 -11.45
CA ARG A 61 1.03 -21.24 -11.25
C ARG A 61 1.30 -20.47 -9.96
N SER A 62 0.50 -19.46 -9.64
CA SER A 62 0.62 -18.70 -8.38
C SER A 62 0.35 -19.54 -7.14
N ARG A 63 -0.48 -20.58 -7.23
CA ARG A 63 -0.83 -21.48 -6.11
C ARG A 63 0.10 -22.68 -5.98
N GLU A 64 0.72 -23.13 -7.08
CA GLU A 64 1.39 -24.43 -7.17
C GLU A 64 2.89 -24.31 -7.50
N LEU A 65 3.31 -23.29 -8.24
CA LEU A 65 4.70 -23.13 -8.72
C LEU A 65 5.42 -21.95 -8.06
N PHE A 66 4.74 -20.82 -7.86
CA PHE A 66 5.35 -19.58 -7.35
C PHE A 66 5.13 -19.42 -5.84
N ILE A 67 5.26 -20.53 -5.11
CA ILE A 67 5.16 -20.55 -3.65
C ILE A 67 6.56 -20.46 -3.04
N LYS A 68 6.74 -19.58 -2.04
CA LYS A 68 7.95 -19.52 -1.21
C LYS A 68 7.68 -20.18 0.15
N PRO A 69 8.68 -20.79 0.80
CA PRO A 69 8.58 -21.16 2.20
C PRO A 69 8.15 -19.95 3.05
N PRO A 70 7.31 -20.16 4.07
CA PRO A 70 7.03 -19.15 5.09
C PRO A 70 8.31 -18.57 5.69
N GLU A 71 8.25 -17.28 6.00
CA GLU A 71 9.33 -16.55 6.66
C GLU A 71 8.71 -15.89 7.88
N MET A 72 9.15 -16.26 9.07
CA MET A 72 8.46 -15.91 10.31
C MET A 72 9.12 -14.71 10.98
N PRO A 73 8.36 -13.84 11.66
CA PRO A 73 8.95 -12.82 12.52
C PRO A 73 9.63 -13.47 13.74
N LEU A 74 10.55 -12.75 14.36
CA LEU A 74 11.15 -13.11 15.65
C LEU A 74 10.13 -13.05 16.80
N VAL A 75 9.20 -12.09 16.74
CA VAL A 75 8.18 -11.89 17.77
C VAL A 75 6.81 -11.60 17.15
N TYR A 76 5.79 -12.29 17.65
CA TYR A 76 4.39 -12.06 17.32
C TYR A 76 3.77 -11.05 18.29
N ASN A 77 2.82 -10.24 17.81
CA ASN A 77 2.14 -9.22 18.62
C ASN A 77 0.70 -9.58 18.99
N THR A 78 0.07 -10.50 18.26
CA THR A 78 -1.36 -10.81 18.42
C THR A 78 -1.55 -12.27 18.80
N PRO A 79 -2.13 -12.59 19.97
CA PRO A 79 -2.47 -13.96 20.31
C PRO A 79 -3.65 -14.47 19.47
N VAL A 80 -3.67 -15.76 19.18
CA VAL A 80 -4.80 -16.41 18.48
C VAL A 80 -5.84 -16.87 19.51
N LYS A 81 -7.05 -16.33 19.45
CA LYS A 81 -8.18 -16.63 20.35
C LYS A 81 -9.42 -17.14 19.59
N TRP A 82 -9.76 -16.51 18.48
CA TRP A 82 -10.92 -16.77 17.62
C TRP A 82 -10.52 -17.28 16.22
N GLY A 83 -9.24 -17.20 15.87
CA GLY A 83 -8.65 -17.63 14.60
C GLY A 83 -8.79 -16.58 13.48
N CYS A 84 -8.13 -16.83 12.36
CA CYS A 84 -8.22 -15.96 11.17
C CYS A 84 -9.67 -15.89 10.63
N PRO A 85 -10.22 -14.70 10.32
CA PRO A 85 -9.57 -13.38 10.30
C PRO A 85 -9.81 -12.51 11.55
N TYR A 86 -10.38 -13.06 12.63
CA TYR A 86 -10.80 -12.27 13.80
C TYR A 86 -9.67 -11.82 14.72
N ASP A 87 -8.54 -12.54 14.71
CA ASP A 87 -7.30 -12.15 15.39
C ASP A 87 -6.23 -11.68 14.39
N CYS A 88 -6.65 -11.05 13.29
CA CYS A 88 -5.72 -10.57 12.28
C CYS A 88 -4.76 -9.51 12.86
N GLY A 89 -3.48 -9.66 12.53
CA GLY A 89 -2.33 -8.95 13.08
C GLY A 89 -1.08 -9.81 12.82
N LEU A 90 0.01 -9.52 13.52
CA LEU A 90 1.20 -10.38 13.49
C LEU A 90 1.01 -11.54 14.49
N CYS A 91 0.12 -12.49 14.16
CA CYS A 91 -0.25 -13.64 15.00
C CYS A 91 0.52 -14.92 14.61
N THR A 92 0.47 -15.94 15.46
CA THR A 92 1.20 -17.20 15.23
C THR A 92 0.68 -18.02 14.05
N ASP A 93 -0.56 -17.77 13.62
CA ASP A 93 -1.13 -18.36 12.40
C ASP A 93 -0.69 -17.59 11.13
N HIS A 94 0.02 -16.46 11.28
CA HIS A 94 0.51 -15.66 10.17
C HIS A 94 1.86 -16.21 9.69
N GLU A 95 1.84 -16.89 8.54
CA GLU A 95 3.02 -17.53 7.93
C GLU A 95 3.92 -16.56 7.14
N GLN A 96 3.96 -15.29 7.55
CA GLN A 96 4.78 -14.27 6.91
C GLN A 96 5.27 -13.21 7.91
N HIS A 97 6.48 -12.71 7.69
CA HIS A 97 7.05 -11.57 8.40
C HIS A 97 6.59 -10.25 7.73
N SER A 98 6.93 -9.11 8.31
CA SER A 98 6.51 -7.80 7.77
C SER A 98 7.46 -7.32 6.67
N CYS A 99 7.22 -7.72 5.40
CA CYS A 99 8.07 -7.32 4.27
C CYS A 99 8.13 -5.80 4.05
N LEU A 100 7.02 -5.08 4.33
CA LEU A 100 6.92 -3.63 4.31
C LEU A 100 6.06 -3.20 5.49
N THR A 101 6.66 -2.48 6.44
CA THR A 101 5.91 -1.97 7.60
C THR A 101 5.60 -0.49 7.43
N LEU A 102 4.31 -0.14 7.48
CA LEU A 102 3.87 1.25 7.47
C LEU A 102 3.78 1.75 8.92
N VAL A 103 4.49 2.84 9.22
CA VAL A 103 4.40 3.56 10.48
C VAL A 103 3.69 4.88 10.21
N GLU A 104 2.42 4.95 10.56
CA GLU A 104 1.66 6.20 10.50
C GLU A 104 2.12 7.13 11.61
N ILE A 105 2.53 8.35 11.27
CA ILE A 105 3.06 9.33 12.24
C ILE A 105 2.10 10.51 12.48
N CYS A 106 1.06 10.67 11.68
CA CYS A 106 0.07 11.73 11.83
C CYS A 106 -1.26 11.36 11.16
N ASP A 107 -2.34 12.02 11.55
CA ASP A 107 -3.61 11.97 10.83
C ASP A 107 -3.83 13.25 9.99
N TYR A 108 -3.07 14.29 10.29
CA TYR A 108 -3.10 15.57 9.56
C TYR A 108 -2.63 15.38 8.13
N CYS A 109 -3.37 15.95 7.18
CA CYS A 109 -2.93 16.10 5.81
C CYS A 109 -3.28 17.50 5.31
N ASN A 110 -2.41 18.10 4.51
CA ASN A 110 -2.67 19.37 3.85
C ASN A 110 -3.60 19.26 2.61
N LEU A 111 -4.09 18.05 2.29
CA LEU A 111 -5.07 17.78 1.22
C LEU A 111 -6.36 17.13 1.74
N ARG A 112 -7.41 17.14 0.91
CA ARG A 112 -8.74 16.55 1.18
C ARG A 112 -9.11 15.53 0.10
N CYS A 113 -8.34 14.46 -0.04
CA CYS A 113 -8.52 13.50 -1.12
C CYS A 113 -9.85 12.73 -0.99
N PRO A 114 -10.73 12.74 -2.01
CA PRO A 114 -11.99 11.98 -1.97
C PRO A 114 -11.81 10.47 -1.79
N VAL A 115 -10.69 9.91 -2.24
CA VAL A 115 -10.38 8.46 -2.15
C VAL A 115 -9.49 8.10 -0.94
N CYS A 116 -9.29 9.01 0.01
CA CYS A 116 -8.43 8.75 1.17
C CYS A 116 -9.06 7.70 2.10
N TYR A 117 -8.50 6.48 2.12
CA TYR A 117 -8.96 5.42 3.03
C TYR A 117 -8.77 5.78 4.51
N ALA A 118 -7.73 6.57 4.85
CA ALA A 118 -7.44 6.99 6.21
C ALA A 118 -8.34 8.14 6.71
N SER A 119 -9.15 8.74 5.83
CA SER A 119 -9.97 9.92 6.15
C SER A 119 -9.16 11.06 6.81
N SER A 120 -7.91 11.21 6.39
CA SER A 120 -7.00 12.29 6.77
C SER A 120 -7.41 13.60 6.11
N GLY A 121 -7.04 14.71 6.74
CA GLY A 121 -7.33 16.03 6.19
C GLY A 121 -6.92 17.17 7.13
N PRO A 122 -7.08 18.43 6.70
CA PRO A 122 -6.62 19.59 7.47
C PRO A 122 -7.34 19.75 8.82
N GLU A 123 -8.49 19.13 9.02
CA GLU A 123 -9.24 19.11 10.27
C GLU A 123 -8.68 18.10 11.29
N ARG A 124 -7.90 17.11 10.84
CA ARG A 124 -7.31 16.06 11.67
C ARG A 124 -5.98 16.54 12.23
N GLN A 125 -6.00 17.50 13.15
CA GLN A 125 -4.79 18.15 13.71
C GLN A 125 -3.92 17.25 14.61
N GLN A 126 -3.99 15.93 14.45
CA GLN A 126 -3.30 14.95 15.29
C GLN A 126 -1.97 14.57 14.67
N PHE A 127 -0.91 14.83 15.43
CA PHE A 127 0.45 14.35 15.19
C PHE A 127 0.82 13.40 16.33
N ARG A 128 1.39 12.23 16.02
CA ARG A 128 1.76 11.27 17.06
C ARG A 128 3.02 11.77 17.77
N ASP A 129 3.04 11.66 19.10
CA ASP A 129 4.19 12.09 19.87
C ASP A 129 5.47 11.31 19.46
N PRO A 130 6.64 11.96 19.36
CA PRO A 130 7.88 11.27 19.01
C PRO A 130 8.17 10.04 19.88
N ALA A 131 7.84 10.03 21.18
CA ALA A 131 8.05 8.86 22.04
C ALA A 131 7.11 7.69 21.68
N LEU A 132 5.90 7.97 21.19
CA LEU A 132 5.03 6.93 20.64
C LEU A 132 5.63 6.37 19.35
N ILE A 133 6.10 7.23 18.45
CA ILE A 133 6.72 6.81 17.18
C ILE A 133 7.99 5.99 17.43
N GLU A 134 8.81 6.37 18.42
CA GLU A 134 9.93 5.57 18.93
C GLU A 134 9.48 4.16 19.28
N SER A 135 8.45 4.04 20.13
CA SER A 135 7.94 2.73 20.54
C SER A 135 7.39 1.90 19.39
N MET A 136 6.80 2.54 18.37
CA MET A 136 6.33 1.88 17.15
C MET A 136 7.51 1.32 16.36
N LEU A 137 8.54 2.13 16.10
CA LEU A 137 9.76 1.71 15.40
C LEU A 137 10.49 0.59 16.16
N ASP A 138 10.59 0.69 17.49
CA ASP A 138 11.19 -0.33 18.33
C ASP A 138 10.40 -1.65 18.28
N ALA A 139 9.07 -1.57 18.20
CA ALA A 139 8.25 -2.76 17.98
C ALA A 139 8.53 -3.41 16.61
N VAL A 140 8.74 -2.63 15.55
CA VAL A 140 9.13 -3.18 14.23
C VAL A 140 10.47 -3.91 14.33
N VAL A 141 11.48 -3.28 14.91
CA VAL A 141 12.81 -3.89 15.10
C VAL A 141 12.73 -5.13 15.99
N ARG A 142 11.92 -5.11 17.05
CA ARG A 142 11.72 -6.28 17.91
C ARG A 142 11.12 -7.47 17.15
N ASN A 143 10.20 -7.23 16.21
CA ASN A 143 9.55 -8.31 15.47
C ASN A 143 10.44 -8.85 14.35
N GLU A 144 11.18 -7.99 13.65
CA GLU A 144 11.90 -8.36 12.43
C GLU A 144 13.42 -8.52 12.63
N GLY A 145 13.97 -7.97 13.72
CA GLY A 145 15.41 -7.88 13.98
C GLY A 145 16.10 -6.85 13.10
N GLN A 146 16.06 -7.04 11.78
CA GLN A 146 16.54 -6.10 10.77
C GLN A 146 15.42 -5.89 9.73
N PRO A 147 14.50 -4.94 9.95
CA PRO A 147 13.38 -4.71 9.04
C PRO A 147 13.87 -4.39 7.62
N ASP A 148 13.30 -5.04 6.60
CA ASP A 148 13.66 -4.80 5.20
C ASP A 148 13.26 -3.40 4.75
N VAL A 149 11.98 -3.06 4.92
CA VAL A 149 11.45 -1.77 4.52
C VAL A 149 10.51 -1.22 5.58
N VAL A 150 10.76 0.01 6.01
CA VAL A 150 9.81 0.79 6.83
C VAL A 150 9.39 2.02 6.04
N GLN A 151 8.08 2.23 5.94
CA GLN A 151 7.51 3.39 5.29
C GLN A 151 6.84 4.30 6.31
N LEU A 152 7.32 5.54 6.41
CA LEU A 152 6.64 6.59 7.16
C LEU A 152 5.43 7.08 6.36
N SER A 153 4.27 7.07 6.99
CA SER A 153 2.97 7.40 6.37
C SER A 153 2.04 8.10 7.38
N GLY A 154 0.72 8.00 7.19
CA GLY A 154 -0.31 8.69 7.95
C GLY A 154 -1.19 9.54 7.02
N GLY A 155 -1.44 10.79 7.41
CA GLY A 155 -1.90 11.82 6.49
C GLY A 155 -0.78 12.26 5.55
N GLU A 156 -0.23 13.45 5.76
CA GLU A 156 1.00 13.89 5.09
C GLU A 156 2.16 13.89 6.10
N PRO A 157 3.01 12.85 6.15
CA PRO A 157 4.05 12.73 7.17
C PRO A 157 5.08 13.86 7.11
N THR A 158 5.31 14.45 5.93
CA THR A 158 6.27 15.57 5.78
C THR A 158 5.80 16.86 6.46
N GLU A 159 4.52 16.95 6.84
CA GLU A 159 3.95 18.05 7.63
C GLU A 159 4.13 17.86 9.15
N HIS A 160 4.65 16.71 9.59
CA HIS A 160 4.89 16.48 11.01
C HIS A 160 5.94 17.48 11.55
N PRO A 161 5.69 18.22 12.64
CA PRO A 161 6.64 19.23 13.15
C PRO A 161 8.03 18.66 13.46
N ASP A 162 8.06 17.44 13.99
CA ASP A 162 9.29 16.67 14.28
C ASP A 162 9.74 15.74 13.14
N PHE A 163 9.31 15.94 11.88
CA PHE A 163 9.56 15.00 10.77
C PHE A 163 11.03 14.56 10.67
N PHE A 164 11.98 15.50 10.67
CA PHE A 164 13.39 15.13 10.59
C PHE A 164 13.91 14.43 11.85
N LYS A 165 13.38 14.74 13.04
CA LYS A 165 13.73 14.00 14.26
C LYS A 165 13.28 12.54 14.14
N ILE A 166 12.10 12.30 13.56
CA ILE A 166 11.58 10.96 13.30
C ILE A 166 12.42 10.24 12.25
N MET A 167 12.88 10.93 11.20
CA MET A 167 13.82 10.38 10.22
C MET A 167 15.12 9.91 10.88
N GLU A 168 15.71 10.72 11.77
CA GLU A 168 16.91 10.35 12.54
C GLU A 168 16.65 9.13 13.43
N MET A 169 15.50 9.10 14.09
CA MET A 169 15.11 7.94 14.91
C MET A 169 15.00 6.67 14.05
N ALA A 170 14.36 6.73 12.89
CA ALA A 170 14.25 5.57 12.00
C ALA A 170 15.65 5.13 11.50
N LYS A 171 16.50 6.06 11.06
CA LYS A 171 17.86 5.76 10.56
C LYS A 171 18.82 5.27 11.63
N ALA A 172 18.59 5.57 12.91
CA ALA A 172 19.38 5.02 14.03
C ALA A 172 19.10 3.54 14.33
N ARG A 173 18.08 2.95 13.70
CA ARG A 173 17.66 1.55 13.85
C ARG A 173 18.15 0.72 12.66
N PRO A 174 18.27 -0.61 12.77
CA PRO A 174 18.79 -1.47 11.70
C PRO A 174 17.75 -1.72 10.58
N ILE A 175 17.12 -0.65 10.10
CA ILE A 175 16.17 -0.67 8.99
C ILE A 175 16.97 -0.61 7.69
N ARG A 176 16.78 -1.59 6.81
CA ARG A 176 17.57 -1.73 5.58
C ARG A 176 17.18 -0.71 4.51
N HIS A 177 15.91 -0.31 4.46
CA HIS A 177 15.44 0.70 3.52
C HIS A 177 14.31 1.53 4.16
N LEU A 178 14.46 2.85 4.17
CA LEU A 178 13.46 3.77 4.71
C LEU A 178 12.70 4.44 3.56
N MET A 179 11.37 4.45 3.63
CA MET A 179 10.52 5.13 2.66
C MET A 179 9.69 6.22 3.32
N VAL A 180 9.39 7.29 2.60
CA VAL A 180 8.41 8.31 3.03
C VAL A 180 7.33 8.44 1.98
N ASN A 181 6.08 8.16 2.37
CA ASN A 181 4.91 8.41 1.54
C ASN A 181 4.55 9.90 1.60
N THR A 182 4.36 10.54 0.45
CA THR A 182 4.06 11.98 0.41
C THR A 182 3.27 12.37 -0.84
N ASN A 183 2.39 13.36 -0.67
CA ASN A 183 1.72 14.04 -1.77
C ASN A 183 2.64 15.02 -2.52
N GLY A 184 3.84 15.27 -2.00
CA GLY A 184 4.88 16.08 -2.65
C GLY A 184 4.72 17.59 -2.48
N VAL A 185 3.70 18.08 -1.77
CA VAL A 185 3.50 19.54 -1.58
C VAL A 185 4.70 20.19 -0.87
N PRO A 186 5.20 19.70 0.28
CA PRO A 186 6.39 20.31 0.91
C PRO A 186 7.65 20.19 0.05
N ILE A 187 7.80 19.07 -0.67
CA ILE A 187 8.92 18.85 -1.60
C ILE A 187 8.92 19.85 -2.75
N ALA A 188 7.75 20.21 -3.27
CA ALA A 188 7.60 21.21 -4.32
C ALA A 188 7.94 22.64 -3.83
N GLN A 189 7.60 22.96 -2.58
CA GLN A 189 7.59 24.34 -2.08
C GLN A 189 8.85 24.73 -1.31
N ASP A 190 9.58 23.78 -0.72
CA ASP A 190 10.73 24.06 0.15
C ASP A 190 12.00 23.32 -0.32
N GLU A 191 12.85 24.01 -1.09
CA GLU A 191 14.14 23.46 -1.51
C GLU A 191 15.07 23.14 -0.33
N ALA A 192 15.00 23.90 0.78
CA ALA A 192 15.82 23.62 1.95
C ALA A 192 15.40 22.30 2.64
N PHE A 193 14.10 22.01 2.65
CA PHE A 193 13.57 20.70 3.06
C PHE A 193 14.13 19.58 2.19
N VAL A 194 14.08 19.71 0.85
CA VAL A 194 14.59 18.68 -0.06
C VAL A 194 16.10 18.50 0.06
N ARG A 195 16.85 19.60 0.19
CA ARG A 195 18.30 19.55 0.44
C ARG A 195 18.63 18.82 1.74
N ARG A 196 17.84 19.01 2.79
CA ARG A 196 17.99 18.25 4.04
C ARG A 196 17.59 16.78 3.85
N LEU A 197 16.53 16.51 3.10
CA LEU A 197 16.13 15.14 2.77
C LEU A 197 17.23 14.38 2.02
N ALA A 198 17.96 15.07 1.13
CA ALA A 198 19.08 14.50 0.39
C ALA A 198 20.22 13.99 1.28
N THR A 199 20.35 14.47 2.53
CA THR A 199 21.39 13.97 3.45
C THR A 199 21.10 12.54 3.95
N TYR A 200 19.89 12.03 3.69
CA TYR A 200 19.46 10.67 4.05
C TYR A 200 19.41 9.71 2.86
N ALA A 201 19.87 10.12 1.67
CA ALA A 201 19.60 9.43 0.40
C ALA A 201 20.12 7.98 0.30
N GLU A 202 21.11 7.59 1.12
CA GLU A 202 21.52 6.20 1.25
C GLU A 202 20.40 5.39 1.92
N ASP A 203 20.00 4.27 1.30
CA ASP A 203 18.92 3.39 1.81
C ASP A 203 17.62 4.14 2.13
N PHE A 204 17.28 5.12 1.29
CA PHE A 204 16.09 5.96 1.41
C PHE A 204 15.39 6.17 0.08
N GLU A 205 14.07 6.19 0.09
CA GLU A 205 13.25 6.47 -1.10
C GLU A 205 12.01 7.31 -0.77
N VAL A 206 11.70 8.25 -1.67
CA VAL A 206 10.44 9.00 -1.64
C VAL A 206 9.38 8.20 -2.39
N TYR A 207 8.28 7.89 -1.72
CA TYR A 207 7.10 7.25 -2.31
C TYR A 207 6.12 8.36 -2.70
N LEU A 208 6.32 8.92 -3.91
CA LEU A 208 5.68 10.14 -4.37
C LEU A 208 4.36 9.86 -5.10
N GLN A 209 3.30 10.45 -4.59
CA GLN A 209 1.98 10.46 -5.19
C GLN A 209 1.98 11.06 -6.63
N PHE A 210 1.63 10.27 -7.64
CA PHE A 210 1.56 10.66 -9.06
C PHE A 210 0.42 9.95 -9.82
N ASP A 211 -0.83 10.42 -9.77
CA ASP A 211 -1.96 9.65 -10.34
C ASP A 211 -2.21 9.83 -11.84
N SER A 212 -1.99 11.02 -12.38
CA SER A 212 -2.50 11.39 -13.71
C SER A 212 -1.91 12.72 -14.19
N PHE A 213 -1.86 12.91 -15.52
CA PHE A 213 -1.52 14.19 -16.15
C PHE A 213 -2.75 15.07 -16.38
N GLU A 214 -3.95 14.55 -16.15
CA GLU A 214 -5.23 15.19 -16.46
C GLU A 214 -5.86 15.80 -15.21
N ARG A 215 -6.24 17.07 -15.31
CA ARG A 215 -6.80 17.82 -14.18
C ARG A 215 -8.02 17.12 -13.57
N ASP A 216 -8.93 16.65 -14.41
CA ASP A 216 -10.22 16.14 -13.94
C ASP A 216 -10.05 14.84 -13.15
N ALA A 217 -9.15 13.95 -13.58
CA ALA A 217 -8.75 12.78 -12.81
C ALA A 217 -8.15 13.17 -11.45
N LEU A 218 -7.33 14.23 -11.38
CA LEU A 218 -6.77 14.69 -10.10
C LEU A 218 -7.82 15.32 -9.19
N MET A 219 -8.76 16.07 -9.75
CA MET A 219 -9.87 16.61 -8.97
C MET A 219 -10.72 15.48 -8.38
N GLU A 220 -10.97 14.42 -9.13
CA GLU A 220 -11.74 13.27 -8.66
C GLU A 220 -10.98 12.44 -7.60
N LEU A 221 -9.70 12.17 -7.81
CA LEU A 221 -8.91 11.32 -6.91
C LEU A 221 -8.40 12.09 -5.68
N ARG A 222 -7.98 13.34 -5.85
CA ARG A 222 -7.26 14.13 -4.83
C ARG A 222 -8.00 15.38 -4.37
N GLY A 223 -9.08 15.79 -5.06
CA GLY A 223 -9.81 17.02 -4.73
C GLY A 223 -9.03 18.30 -5.07
N ALA A 224 -7.91 18.18 -5.78
CA ALA A 224 -7.01 19.30 -6.10
C ALA A 224 -6.26 19.06 -7.41
N ASP A 225 -5.93 20.14 -8.13
CA ASP A 225 -5.04 20.08 -9.30
C ASP A 225 -3.58 20.11 -8.84
N LEU A 226 -2.95 18.92 -8.81
CA LEU A 226 -1.59 18.73 -8.31
C LEU A 226 -0.53 18.70 -9.43
N ARG A 227 -0.88 19.01 -10.68
CA ARG A 227 0.06 18.88 -11.82
C ARG A 227 1.32 19.71 -11.62
N ARG A 228 1.16 20.99 -11.25
CA ARG A 228 2.28 21.89 -10.97
C ARG A 228 3.10 21.43 -9.76
N VAL A 229 2.42 21.06 -8.66
CA VAL A 229 3.08 20.54 -7.45
C VAL A 229 3.97 19.35 -7.78
N ARG A 230 3.46 18.38 -8.55
CA ARG A 230 4.23 17.19 -8.92
C ARG A 230 5.41 17.52 -9.83
N GLN A 231 5.24 18.45 -10.77
CA GLN A 231 6.33 18.91 -11.62
C GLN A 231 7.43 19.55 -10.76
N ASP A 232 7.08 20.53 -9.93
CA ASP A 232 8.02 21.25 -9.07
C ASP A 232 8.71 20.29 -8.08
N ALA A 233 7.96 19.32 -7.51
CA ALA A 233 8.51 18.29 -6.64
C ALA A 233 9.52 17.39 -7.37
N LEU A 234 9.20 16.91 -8.57
CA LEU A 234 10.11 16.08 -9.37
C LEU A 234 11.35 16.85 -9.80
N GLU A 235 11.23 18.13 -10.16
CA GLU A 235 12.38 18.98 -10.47
C GLU A 235 13.33 19.09 -9.27
N ASN A 236 12.80 19.29 -8.07
CA ASN A 236 13.60 19.33 -6.83
C ASN A 236 14.23 17.96 -6.51
N LEU A 237 13.48 16.85 -6.63
CA LEU A 237 13.99 15.49 -6.39
C LEU A 237 15.08 15.11 -7.40
N ASN A 238 14.90 15.48 -8.68
CA ASN A 238 15.90 15.29 -9.73
C ASN A 238 17.19 16.06 -9.45
N ARG A 239 17.10 17.30 -8.95
CA ARG A 239 18.28 18.14 -8.63
C ARG A 239 19.24 17.46 -7.65
N TYR A 240 18.69 16.73 -6.68
CA TYR A 240 19.46 16.00 -5.68
C TYR A 240 19.54 14.48 -5.95
N ASN A 241 18.93 14.02 -7.05
CA ASN A 241 18.82 12.61 -7.44
C ASN A 241 18.34 11.68 -6.29
N ILE A 242 17.36 12.14 -5.51
CA ILE A 242 16.80 11.36 -4.40
C ILE A 242 15.94 10.23 -4.97
N SER A 243 16.26 8.98 -4.64
CA SER A 243 15.51 7.81 -5.11
C SER A 243 14.00 8.00 -4.91
N THR A 244 13.22 7.84 -5.98
CA THR A 244 11.77 8.12 -5.95
C THR A 244 10.96 7.03 -6.66
N ASN A 245 9.87 6.59 -6.04
CA ASN A 245 8.83 5.78 -6.66
C ASN A 245 7.63 6.66 -7.03
N LEU A 246 7.11 6.55 -8.25
CA LEU A 246 5.84 7.19 -8.59
C LEU A 246 4.67 6.29 -8.21
N VAL A 247 3.73 6.82 -7.45
CA VAL A 247 2.63 6.06 -6.85
C VAL A 247 1.32 6.51 -7.45
N VAL A 248 0.73 5.64 -8.25
CA VAL A 248 -0.41 5.95 -9.09
C VAL A 248 -1.63 5.26 -8.49
N THR A 249 -2.56 6.02 -7.91
CA THR A 249 -3.90 5.48 -7.64
C THR A 249 -4.64 5.34 -8.96
N LEU A 250 -4.92 4.10 -9.36
CA LEU A 250 -5.46 3.76 -10.67
C LEU A 250 -6.94 3.43 -10.55
N LYS A 251 -7.80 4.17 -11.24
CA LYS A 251 -9.24 3.92 -11.29
C LYS A 251 -9.65 3.61 -12.72
N LYS A 252 -10.31 2.47 -12.90
CA LYS A 252 -10.79 2.01 -14.20
C LYS A 252 -11.75 3.03 -14.84
N GLY A 253 -11.49 3.38 -16.09
CA GLY A 253 -12.25 4.37 -16.86
C GLY A 253 -11.98 5.83 -16.50
N LEU A 254 -11.01 6.11 -15.62
CA LEU A 254 -10.63 7.48 -15.24
C LEU A 254 -9.21 7.83 -15.69
N ASN A 255 -8.22 7.04 -15.28
CA ASN A 255 -6.79 7.28 -15.60
C ASN A 255 -6.05 6.00 -16.05
N ASP A 256 -6.78 4.91 -16.29
CA ASP A 256 -6.21 3.64 -16.78
C ASP A 256 -5.68 3.72 -18.22
N HIS A 257 -6.12 4.71 -19.01
CA HIS A 257 -5.55 5.01 -20.31
C HIS A 257 -4.16 5.65 -20.25
N GLU A 258 -3.74 6.19 -19.09
CA GLU A 258 -2.46 6.88 -18.93
C GLU A 258 -1.30 5.95 -18.52
N LEU A 259 -1.56 4.67 -18.25
CA LEU A 259 -0.56 3.70 -17.76
C LEU A 259 0.76 3.74 -18.53
N GLY A 260 0.70 3.59 -19.86
CA GLY A 260 1.89 3.61 -20.71
C GLY A 260 2.61 4.95 -20.69
N LYS A 261 1.85 6.05 -20.75
CA LYS A 261 2.39 7.42 -20.72
C LYS A 261 3.08 7.73 -19.38
N ILE A 262 2.57 7.23 -18.27
CA ILE A 262 3.20 7.38 -16.95
C ILE A 262 4.55 6.65 -16.92
N ILE A 263 4.62 5.43 -17.47
CA ILE A 263 5.88 4.68 -17.57
C ILE A 263 6.88 5.42 -18.45
N ASP A 264 6.46 5.86 -19.63
CA ASP A 264 7.32 6.61 -20.56
C ASP A 264 7.85 7.90 -19.92
N PHE A 265 6.99 8.62 -19.18
CA PHE A 265 7.38 9.79 -18.42
C PHE A 265 8.38 9.45 -17.31
N ALA A 266 8.12 8.40 -16.52
CA ALA A 266 9.01 7.96 -15.44
C ALA A 266 10.43 7.66 -15.94
N LEU A 267 10.57 7.05 -17.12
CA LEU A 267 11.86 6.77 -17.75
C LEU A 267 12.68 8.02 -18.06
N THR A 268 12.04 9.18 -18.19
CA THR A 268 12.73 10.47 -18.44
C THR A 268 13.22 11.15 -17.17
N GLN A 269 12.85 10.67 -15.98
CA GLN A 269 13.14 11.31 -14.70
C GLN A 269 14.36 10.68 -14.02
N PRO A 270 15.50 11.39 -13.90
CA PRO A 270 16.72 10.85 -13.31
C PRO A 270 16.58 10.26 -11.91
N CYS A 271 15.69 10.80 -11.07
CA CYS A 271 15.49 10.34 -9.69
C CYS A 271 14.53 9.14 -9.55
N VAL A 272 13.73 8.84 -10.58
CA VAL A 272 12.71 7.80 -10.50
C VAL A 272 13.34 6.41 -10.64
N ARG A 273 12.95 5.47 -9.76
CA ARG A 273 13.41 4.07 -9.76
C ARG A 273 12.31 3.07 -10.08
N GLY A 274 11.06 3.48 -9.94
CA GLY A 274 9.92 2.61 -10.20
C GLY A 274 8.60 3.38 -10.26
N VAL A 275 7.58 2.67 -10.73
CA VAL A 275 6.18 3.11 -10.72
C VAL A 275 5.35 2.04 -10.05
N THR A 276 4.62 2.39 -9.00
CA THR A 276 3.66 1.50 -8.34
C THR A 276 2.24 1.90 -8.72
N PHE A 277 1.53 1.00 -9.41
CA PHE A 277 0.11 1.16 -9.71
C PHE A 277 -0.73 0.52 -8.61
N GLN A 278 -1.62 1.30 -8.00
CA GLN A 278 -2.50 0.89 -6.91
C GLN A 278 -3.96 0.99 -7.37
N PRO A 279 -4.57 -0.11 -7.85
CA PRO A 279 -5.93 -0.09 -8.37
C PRO A 279 -6.96 0.07 -7.25
N ILE A 280 -8.01 0.87 -7.51
CA ILE A 280 -9.21 1.04 -6.66
C ILE A 280 -10.51 0.71 -7.40
#